data_AF-H0C3G4-F1
#
_entry.id   AF-H0C3G4-F1
#
_cell.length_a   1.000
_cell.length_b   1.000
_cell.length_c   1.000
_cell.angle_alpha   90.00
_cell.angle_beta   90.00
_cell.angle_gamma   90.00
#
_symmetry.space_group_name_H-M   'P 1'
#
loop_
_entity.id
_entity.type
_entity.pdbx_description
1 polymer ?
#
loop_
_entity_poly.entity_id
_entity_poly.type
_entity_poly.pdbx_seq_one_letter_code
_entity_poly.pdbx_strand_id
1 'polypeptide(L)'
;MTHAFTLRAFPLVFAAALTVGILAVYPGHATAQTNDEASLARGAVPDTTPQQRYQTAIREAGGGLKVSLEECRAMGSPERKACEAQARSRYQADMATAKAMLRDPSVRPANVVGGPIRSTETTYEIK
;
A
#
# COMPACT_ATOMS: atom_id res chain seq x y z
N MET A 1 46.19 25.73 25.04
CA MET A 1 45.89 26.09 26.44
C MET A 1 44.38 26.05 26.62
N THR A 2 43.96 25.15 27.49
CA THR A 2 42.62 24.92 28.03
C THR A 2 42.09 26.14 28.79
N HIS A 3 40.77 26.36 28.80
CA HIS A 3 39.94 26.35 30.01
C HIS A 3 38.45 26.47 29.63
N ALA A 4 37.71 25.42 29.97
CA ALA A 4 36.26 25.41 30.07
C ALA A 4 35.83 26.09 31.38
N PHE A 5 34.71 26.81 31.36
CA PHE A 5 33.96 27.15 32.58
C PHE A 5 32.45 27.02 32.31
N THR A 6 31.88 25.98 32.90
CA THR A 6 30.46 25.77 33.18
C THR A 6 30.07 26.50 34.46
N LEU A 7 28.85 27.09 34.54
CA LEU A 7 27.79 26.66 35.50
C LEU A 7 26.52 27.57 35.43
N ARG A 8 25.41 26.90 35.11
CA ARG A 8 23.99 27.03 35.53
C ARG A 8 23.53 28.17 36.46
N ALA A 9 22.37 28.75 36.11
CA ALA A 9 21.26 29.01 37.05
C ALA A 9 19.89 29.13 36.30
N PHE A 10 19.01 28.14 36.49
CA PHE A 10 17.54 28.27 36.42
C PHE A 10 17.09 28.66 37.85
N PRO A 11 16.04 29.48 38.09
CA PRO A 11 14.67 28.97 37.92
C PRO A 11 13.53 30.01 37.73
N LEU A 12 12.34 29.47 37.42
CA LEU A 12 11.01 29.89 37.90
C LEU A 12 10.53 31.32 37.60
N VAL A 13 9.89 31.49 36.45
CA VAL A 13 8.61 32.23 36.39
C VAL A 13 7.63 31.42 35.53
N PHE A 14 7.14 30.32 36.12
CA PHE A 14 5.91 29.67 35.69
C PHE A 14 4.76 30.36 36.42
N ALA A 15 4.03 31.26 35.76
CA ALA A 15 2.77 31.77 36.29
C ALA A 15 1.88 32.34 35.18
N ALA A 16 0.77 31.62 34.98
CA ALA A 16 -0.56 32.11 34.66
C ALA A 16 -0.78 32.84 33.31
N ALA A 17 -1.49 32.15 32.40
CA ALA A 17 -2.81 32.59 31.96
C ALA A 17 -3.49 31.45 31.18
N LEU A 18 -4.22 30.62 31.92
CA LEU A 18 -5.19 29.68 31.40
C LEU A 18 -6.45 30.50 31.07
N THR A 19 -6.55 31.04 29.85
CA THR A 19 -7.77 31.68 29.37
C THR A 19 -8.55 30.71 28.49
N VAL A 20 -9.72 30.37 29.01
CA VAL A 20 -10.81 29.60 28.41
C VAL A 20 -11.12 30.09 27.00
N GLY A 21 -11.13 29.16 26.04
CA GLY A 21 -11.50 29.43 24.65
C GLY A 21 -11.81 28.13 23.89
N ILE A 22 -12.65 27.25 24.44
CA ILE A 22 -13.16 26.06 23.72
C ILE A 22 -14.69 26.10 23.73
N LEU A 23 -15.24 26.98 22.91
CA LEU A 23 -16.61 26.89 22.40
C LEU A 23 -16.58 27.28 20.92
N ALA A 24 -16.01 26.39 20.11
CA ALA A 24 -16.25 26.36 18.68
C ALA A 24 -16.54 24.91 18.29
N VAL A 25 -17.83 24.56 18.38
CA VAL A 25 -18.39 23.41 17.65
C VAL A 25 -18.17 23.70 16.17
N TYR A 26 -17.10 23.13 15.62
CA TYR A 26 -16.92 23.03 14.17
C TYR A 26 -17.61 21.73 13.71
N PRO A 27 -18.67 21.79 12.88
CA PRO A 27 -19.15 20.62 12.16
C PRO A 27 -18.18 20.38 10.99
N GLY A 28 -16.98 19.87 11.30
CA GLY A 28 -15.89 19.68 10.33
C GLY A 28 -15.57 18.22 10.00
N HIS A 29 -16.38 17.26 10.46
CA HIS A 29 -16.07 15.82 10.36
C HIS A 29 -16.97 15.05 9.38
N ALA A 30 -17.51 15.70 8.34
CA ALA A 30 -18.36 15.03 7.33
C ALA A 30 -17.82 15.10 5.89
N THR A 31 -16.71 15.81 5.65
CA THR A 31 -16.17 16.00 4.29
C THR A 31 -14.99 15.09 3.94
N ALA A 32 -14.41 14.37 4.91
CA ALA A 32 -13.31 13.43 4.63
C ALA A 32 -13.82 12.17 3.91
N GLN A 33 -14.91 11.56 4.40
CA GLN A 33 -15.41 10.29 3.84
C GLN A 33 -15.96 10.43 2.42
N THR A 34 -16.55 11.56 2.04
CA THR A 34 -17.11 11.75 0.69
C THR A 34 -16.05 11.89 -0.38
N ASN A 35 -14.89 12.44 -0.04
CA ASN A 35 -13.76 12.61 -0.97
C ASN A 35 -12.99 11.30 -1.18
N ASP A 36 -12.92 10.46 -0.15
CA ASP A 36 -12.28 9.14 -0.23
C ASP A 36 -13.11 8.19 -1.11
N GLU A 37 -14.44 8.15 -0.93
CA GLU A 37 -15.34 7.36 -1.78
C GLU A 37 -15.27 7.77 -3.26
N ALA A 38 -15.24 9.08 -3.54
CA ALA A 38 -15.07 9.59 -4.90
C ALA A 38 -13.69 9.24 -5.49
N SER A 39 -12.65 9.17 -4.65
CA SER A 39 -11.30 8.81 -5.08
C SER A 39 -11.14 7.30 -5.30
N LEU A 40 -11.80 6.47 -4.49
CA LEU A 40 -11.95 5.02 -4.69
C LEU A 40 -12.75 4.71 -5.95
N ALA A 41 -13.88 5.39 -6.16
CA ALA A 41 -14.73 5.24 -7.35
C ALA A 41 -13.99 5.60 -8.66
N ARG A 42 -13.03 6.53 -8.61
CA ARG A 42 -12.16 6.86 -9.75
C ARG A 42 -10.97 5.92 -9.90
N GLY A 43 -10.52 5.29 -8.81
CA GLY A 43 -9.23 4.60 -8.73
C GLY A 43 -9.19 3.19 -9.31
N ALA A 44 -10.33 2.50 -9.39
CA ALA A 44 -10.38 1.11 -9.85
C ALA A 44 -11.52 0.89 -10.84
N VAL A 45 -11.34 1.33 -12.08
CA VAL A 45 -12.22 0.90 -13.17
C VAL A 45 -11.94 -0.59 -13.43
N PRO A 46 -12.92 -1.48 -13.23
CA PRO A 46 -12.70 -2.91 -13.44
C PRO A 46 -12.53 -3.23 -14.92
N ASP A 47 -11.68 -4.22 -15.23
CA ASP A 47 -11.58 -4.76 -16.59
C ASP A 47 -12.86 -5.54 -16.95
N THR A 48 -13.67 -4.95 -17.84
CA THR A 48 -14.98 -5.50 -18.22
C THR A 48 -14.91 -6.45 -19.41
N THR A 49 -13.83 -6.43 -20.19
CA THR A 49 -13.63 -7.30 -21.36
C THR A 49 -12.48 -8.29 -21.17
N PRO A 50 -12.52 -9.48 -21.80
CA PRO A 50 -11.39 -10.42 -21.79
C PRO A 50 -10.09 -9.80 -22.30
N GLN A 51 -10.16 -8.93 -23.30
CA GLN A 51 -9.01 -8.22 -23.86
C GLN A 51 -8.38 -7.25 -22.86
N GLN A 52 -9.18 -6.49 -22.12
CA GLN A 52 -8.67 -5.61 -21.07
C GLN A 52 -8.00 -6.43 -19.95
N ARG A 53 -8.64 -7.52 -19.50
CA ARG A 53 -8.07 -8.42 -18.49
C ARG A 53 -6.74 -9.01 -18.93
N TYR A 54 -6.64 -9.42 -20.19
CA TYR A 54 -5.39 -9.91 -20.78
C TYR A 54 -4.30 -8.83 -20.80
N GLN A 55 -4.62 -7.61 -21.25
CA GLN A 55 -3.67 -6.51 -21.28
C GLN A 55 -3.17 -6.14 -19.87
N THR A 56 -4.08 -6.10 -18.90
CA THR A 56 -3.77 -5.90 -17.49
C THR A 56 -2.87 -7.02 -16.97
N ALA A 57 -3.23 -8.28 -17.18
CA ALA A 57 -2.44 -9.42 -16.72
C ALA A 57 -1.01 -9.42 -17.29
N ILE A 58 -0.83 -9.06 -18.57
CA ILE A 58 0.51 -8.92 -19.16
C ILE A 58 1.31 -7.79 -18.53
N ARG A 59 0.67 -6.63 -18.33
CA ARG A 59 1.31 -5.47 -17.71
C ARG A 59 1.77 -5.78 -16.29
N GLU A 60 0.92 -6.46 -15.52
CA GLU A 60 1.22 -6.89 -14.16
C GLU A 60 2.32 -7.95 -14.12
N ALA A 61 2.25 -8.98 -14.96
CA ALA A 61 3.29 -10.01 -15.06
C ALA A 61 4.65 -9.43 -15.47
N GLY A 62 4.67 -8.50 -16.43
CA GLY A 62 5.89 -7.81 -16.85
C GLY A 62 6.46 -6.91 -15.76
N GLY A 63 5.61 -6.17 -15.04
CA GLY A 63 6.00 -5.38 -13.88
C GLY A 63 6.58 -6.25 -12.76
N GLY A 64 5.92 -7.37 -12.44
CA GLY A 64 6.36 -8.34 -11.46
C GLY A 64 7.70 -8.97 -11.82
N LEU A 65 7.90 -9.36 -13.09
CA LEU A 65 9.19 -9.88 -13.56
C LEU A 65 10.31 -8.84 -13.38
N LYS A 66 10.05 -7.57 -13.72
CA LYS A 66 11.04 -6.49 -13.55
C LYS A 66 11.48 -6.38 -12.09
N VAL A 67 10.52 -6.29 -11.17
CA VAL A 67 10.78 -6.21 -9.73
C VAL A 67 11.52 -7.45 -9.23
N SER A 68 11.07 -8.65 -9.59
CA SER A 68 11.74 -9.90 -9.19
C SER A 68 13.18 -9.98 -9.71
N LEU A 69 13.47 -9.52 -10.93
CA LEU A 69 14.84 -9.49 -11.43
C LEU A 69 15.71 -8.45 -10.72
N GLU A 70 15.15 -7.31 -10.32
CA GLU A 70 15.85 -6.33 -9.48
C GLU A 70 16.18 -6.92 -8.11
N GLU A 71 15.23 -7.60 -7.48
CA GLU A 71 15.43 -8.32 -6.22
C GLU A 71 16.50 -9.42 -6.35
N CYS A 72 16.43 -10.25 -7.40
CA CYS A 72 17.45 -11.28 -7.64
C CYS A 72 18.86 -10.69 -7.80
N ARG A 73 18.99 -9.51 -8.44
CA ARG A 73 20.28 -8.84 -8.61
C ARG A 73 20.85 -8.30 -7.30
N ALA A 74 19.99 -7.97 -6.34
CA ALA A 74 20.40 -7.56 -4.99
C ALA A 74 20.90 -8.75 -4.14
N MET A 75 20.64 -10.00 -4.56
CA MET A 75 21.13 -11.20 -3.88
C MET A 75 22.62 -11.48 -4.14
N GLY A 76 23.21 -12.29 -3.25
CA GLY A 76 24.55 -12.85 -3.42
C GLY A 76 24.68 -13.71 -4.69
N SER A 77 25.90 -13.71 -5.25
CA SER A 77 26.28 -14.43 -6.49
C SER A 77 25.75 -15.87 -6.64
N PRO A 78 25.86 -16.78 -5.64
CA PRO A 78 25.52 -18.18 -5.84
C PRO A 78 24.01 -18.43 -6.01
N GLU A 79 23.14 -17.63 -5.39
CA GLU A 79 21.69 -17.81 -5.42
C GLU A 79 21.01 -17.03 -6.56
N ARG A 80 21.66 -15.96 -7.04
CA ARG A 80 21.09 -15.06 -8.06
C ARG A 80 20.60 -15.79 -9.31
N LYS A 81 21.39 -16.71 -9.86
CA LYS A 81 20.99 -17.42 -11.11
C LYS A 81 19.75 -18.29 -10.90
N ALA A 82 19.63 -18.96 -9.76
CA ALA A 82 18.46 -19.76 -9.43
C ALA A 82 17.22 -18.87 -9.24
N CYS A 83 17.38 -17.72 -8.56
CA CYS A 83 16.34 -16.71 -8.41
C CYS A 83 15.84 -16.19 -9.77
N GLU A 84 16.75 -15.78 -10.66
CA GLU A 84 16.39 -15.27 -11.99
C GLU A 84 15.67 -16.33 -12.84
N ALA A 85 16.10 -17.60 -12.76
CA ALA A 85 15.45 -18.69 -13.45
C ALA A 85 14.02 -18.92 -12.93
N GLN A 86 13.84 -18.90 -11.61
CA GLN A 86 12.52 -19.00 -10.99
C GLN A 86 11.61 -17.83 -11.37
N ALA A 87 12.12 -16.59 -11.33
CA ALA A 87 11.37 -15.40 -11.73
C ALA A 87 10.88 -15.49 -13.19
N ARG A 88 11.76 -15.94 -14.10
CA ARG A 88 11.39 -16.16 -15.52
C ARG A 88 10.39 -17.30 -15.70
N SER A 89 10.51 -18.38 -14.92
CA SER A 89 9.55 -19.49 -14.94
C SER A 89 8.16 -19.03 -14.48
N ARG A 90 8.09 -18.23 -13.42
CA ARG A 90 6.82 -17.65 -12.93
C ARG A 90 6.19 -16.73 -13.97
N TYR A 91 6.97 -15.83 -14.55
CA TYR A 91 6.51 -14.97 -15.64
C TYR A 91 5.93 -15.78 -16.82
N GLN A 92 6.57 -16.87 -17.22
CA GLN A 92 6.04 -17.73 -18.29
C GLN A 92 4.70 -18.36 -17.92
N ALA A 93 4.53 -18.80 -16.67
CA ALA A 93 3.26 -19.31 -16.17
C ALA A 93 2.17 -18.22 -16.13
N ASP A 94 2.52 -17.00 -15.72
CA ASP A 94 1.61 -15.86 -15.72
C ASP A 94 1.17 -15.50 -17.15
N MET A 95 2.09 -15.54 -18.11
CA MET A 95 1.79 -15.31 -19.53
C MET A 95 0.91 -16.41 -20.13
N ALA A 96 1.10 -17.67 -19.72
CA ALA A 96 0.23 -18.77 -20.14
C ALA A 96 -1.18 -18.59 -19.58
N THR A 97 -1.29 -18.20 -18.31
CA THR A 97 -2.56 -17.89 -17.64
C THR A 97 -3.26 -16.72 -18.33
N ALA A 98 -2.56 -15.62 -18.60
CA ALA A 98 -3.11 -14.46 -19.31
C ALA A 98 -3.67 -14.87 -20.68
N LYS A 99 -2.94 -15.69 -21.46
CA LYS A 99 -3.42 -16.19 -22.75
C LYS A 99 -4.65 -17.09 -22.61
N ALA A 100 -4.74 -17.88 -21.55
CA ALA A 100 -5.92 -18.71 -21.29
C ALA A 100 -7.16 -17.84 -21.01
N MET A 101 -7.00 -16.71 -20.30
CA MET A 101 -8.09 -15.76 -20.01
C MET A 101 -8.72 -15.14 -21.28
N LEU A 102 -7.99 -15.08 -22.40
CA LEU A 102 -8.55 -14.65 -23.69
C LEU A 102 -9.53 -15.66 -24.27
N ARG A 103 -9.33 -16.95 -24.00
CA ARG A 103 -10.12 -18.05 -24.55
C ARG A 103 -11.27 -18.44 -23.63
N ASP A 104 -11.03 -18.37 -22.33
CA ASP A 104 -11.97 -18.75 -21.30
C ASP A 104 -12.03 -17.66 -20.21
N PRO A 105 -13.12 -16.87 -20.15
CA PRO A 105 -13.30 -15.83 -19.15
C PRO A 105 -13.43 -16.34 -17.71
N SER A 106 -13.65 -17.65 -17.51
CA SER A 106 -13.76 -18.27 -16.18
C SER A 106 -12.39 -18.56 -15.55
N VAL A 107 -11.32 -18.56 -16.36
CA VAL A 107 -9.94 -18.61 -15.87
C VAL A 107 -9.66 -17.32 -15.10
N ARG A 108 -9.40 -17.45 -13.81
CA ARG A 108 -8.99 -16.36 -12.93
C ARG A 108 -7.54 -16.58 -12.49
N PRO A 109 -6.77 -15.51 -12.21
CA PRO A 109 -5.49 -15.65 -11.54
C PRO A 109 -5.66 -16.49 -10.27
N ALA A 110 -4.67 -17.35 -9.97
CA ALA A 110 -4.72 -18.23 -8.81
C ALA A 110 -5.08 -17.41 -7.55
N ASN A 111 -6.16 -17.85 -6.88
CA ASN A 111 -6.80 -17.16 -5.76
C ASN A 111 -5.76 -16.71 -4.71
N VAL A 112 -5.61 -15.40 -4.52
CA VAL A 112 -5.01 -14.86 -3.29
C VAL A 112 -6.06 -15.10 -2.21
N VAL A 113 -5.90 -16.19 -1.46
CA VAL A 113 -6.67 -16.40 -0.23
C VAL A 113 -6.37 -15.22 0.68
N GLY A 114 -7.25 -14.23 0.69
CA GLY A 114 -7.22 -13.18 1.70
C GLY A 114 -7.34 -13.88 3.04
N GLY A 115 -6.31 -13.74 3.89
CA GLY A 115 -6.40 -14.18 5.28
C GLY A 115 -7.62 -13.54 5.95
N PRO A 116 -8.05 -14.06 7.12
CA PRO A 116 -9.22 -13.53 7.80
C PRO A 116 -9.12 -12.01 7.94
N ILE A 117 -10.07 -11.28 7.33
CA ILE A 117 -10.23 -9.86 7.57
C ILE A 117 -10.52 -9.75 9.07
N ARG A 118 -9.53 -9.30 9.86
CA ARG A 118 -9.80 -8.96 11.26
C ARG A 118 -10.80 -7.82 11.21
N SER A 119 -12.03 -8.09 11.66
CA SER A 119 -13.13 -7.13 11.66
C SER A 119 -12.67 -5.84 12.35
N THR A 120 -12.39 -4.79 11.59
CA THR A 120 -12.25 -3.43 12.12
C THR A 120 -13.64 -2.80 12.18
N GLU A 121 -14.54 -3.46 12.90
CA GLU A 121 -15.84 -2.89 13.23
C GLU A 121 -15.61 -1.76 14.24
N THR A 122 -15.57 -0.52 13.75
CA THR A 122 -15.70 0.66 14.60
C THR A 122 -17.18 0.81 14.97
N THR A 123 -17.59 0.18 16.07
CA THR A 123 -18.86 0.47 16.73
C THR A 123 -18.80 1.88 17.30
N TYR A 124 -19.59 2.80 16.76
CA TYR A 124 -19.84 4.08 17.40
C TYR A 124 -20.99 3.91 18.39
N GLU A 125 -20.70 3.94 19.70
CA GLU A 125 -21.76 4.07 20.69
C GLU A 125 -22.34 5.49 20.61
N ILE A 126 -23.58 5.59 20.12
CA ILE A 126 -24.37 6.81 20.20
C ILE A 126 -24.93 6.84 21.62
N LYS A 127 -24.45 7.77 22.45
CA LYS A 127 -25.02 8.06 23.77
C LYS A 127 -26.12 9.10 23.69
#